data_AF-A0A417WNL1-F1
#
_entry.id   AF-A0A417WNL1-F1
#
_cell.length_a   1.000
_cell.length_b   1.000
_cell.length_c   1.000
_cell.angle_alpha   90.00
_cell.angle_beta   90.00
_cell.angle_gamma   90.00
#
_symmetry.space_group_name_H-M   'P 1'
#
loop_
_entity.id
_entity.type
_entity.pdbx_description
1 polymer ?
#
loop_
_entity_poly.entity_id
_entity_poly.type
_entity_poly.pdbx_seq_one_letter_code
_entity_poly.pdbx_strand_id
1 'polypeptide(L)'
;MDLLAEDPVKNTPVPVNGIVSIPVEEIHSFHDHPFRLYEGERLEDMVQSIRDHGVLNPVIVRKAARGYEMLAGHNRTNAAKISGLTEIPAIQYLSGFAEAD
;
A
#
# COMPACT_ATOMS: atom_id res chain seq x y z
N MET A 1 -31.98 -0.16 30.99
CA MET A 1 -31.22 0.89 30.30
C MET A 1 -29.83 0.35 30.14
N ASP A 2 -29.66 -0.44 29.08
CA ASP A 2 -28.43 -1.16 28.79
C ASP A 2 -27.53 -0.20 27.99
N LEU A 3 -26.53 0.37 28.67
CA LEU A 3 -25.66 1.41 28.13
C LEU A 3 -24.20 0.97 28.27
N LEU A 4 -23.85 -0.17 27.66
CA LEU A 4 -22.46 -0.58 27.42
C LEU A 4 -22.37 -1.42 26.13
N ALA A 5 -22.90 -0.88 25.02
CA ALA A 5 -22.41 -1.30 23.71
C ALA A 5 -21.20 -0.43 23.39
N GLU A 6 -20.00 -0.91 23.76
CA GLU A 6 -18.76 -0.31 23.28
C GLU A 6 -18.75 -0.45 21.76
N ASP A 7 -18.74 0.68 21.05
CA ASP A 7 -18.58 0.69 19.59
C ASP A 7 -17.31 -0.10 19.23
N PRO A 8 -17.35 -1.00 18.23
CA PRO A 8 -16.20 -1.79 17.87
C PRO A 8 -15.05 -0.86 17.49
N VAL A 9 -13.94 -0.96 18.22
CA VAL A 9 -12.71 -0.21 17.95
C VAL A 9 -12.31 -0.47 16.50
N LYS A 10 -12.59 0.50 15.62
CA LYS A 10 -12.11 0.47 14.25
C LYS A 10 -10.60 0.59 14.32
N ASN A 11 -9.91 -0.51 14.05
CA ASN A 11 -8.46 -0.59 13.90
C ASN A 11 -8.02 0.29 12.72
N THR A 12 -7.97 1.60 12.96
CA THR A 12 -7.47 2.56 11.99
C THR A 12 -5.97 2.64 12.23
N PRO A 13 -5.12 2.21 11.29
CA PRO A 13 -3.67 2.28 11.46
C PRO A 13 -3.27 3.73 11.73
N VAL A 14 -2.69 3.98 12.92
CA VAL A 14 -2.20 5.30 13.31
C VAL A 14 -0.89 5.53 12.55
N PRO A 15 -0.78 6.59 11.72
CA PRO A 15 0.42 6.81 10.92
C PRO A 15 1.61 7.12 11.82
N VAL A 16 2.68 6.34 11.68
CA VAL A 16 4.00 6.70 12.21
C VAL A 16 4.72 7.42 11.08
N ASN A 17 5.04 8.70 11.24
CA ASN A 17 5.68 9.53 10.20
C ASN A 17 4.97 9.57 8.83
N GLY A 18 3.63 9.45 8.80
CA GLY A 18 2.86 9.47 7.54
C GLY A 18 2.92 8.17 6.74
N ILE A 19 3.57 7.13 7.26
CA ILE A 19 3.55 5.77 6.73
C ILE A 19 2.42 5.02 7.44
N VAL A 20 1.56 4.38 6.65
CA VAL A 20 0.49 3.50 7.12
C VAL A 20 0.66 2.10 6.55
N SER A 21 0.20 1.09 7.27
CA SER A 21 0.06 -0.25 6.70
C SER A 21 -1.28 -0.35 5.97
N ILE A 22 -1.27 -0.81 4.72
CA ILE A 22 -2.47 -0.91 3.87
C ILE A 22 -2.61 -2.34 3.37
N PRO A 23 -3.84 -2.92 3.41
CA PRO A 23 -4.10 -4.21 2.80
C PRO A 23 -3.76 -4.20 1.32
N VAL A 24 -2.97 -5.19 0.89
CA VAL A 24 -2.47 -5.27 -0.48
C VAL A 24 -3.60 -5.41 -1.51
N GLU A 25 -4.74 -5.95 -1.10
CA GLU A 25 -5.96 -6.10 -1.90
C GLU A 25 -6.70 -4.79 -2.13
N GLU A 26 -6.56 -3.81 -1.24
CA GLU A 26 -7.16 -2.48 -1.38
C GLU A 26 -6.36 -1.56 -2.31
N ILE A 27 -5.19 -2.01 -2.79
CA ILE A 27 -4.31 -1.24 -3.66
C ILE A 27 -4.49 -1.66 -5.11
N HIS A 28 -4.98 -0.73 -5.91
CA HIS A 28 -5.29 -0.92 -7.32
C HIS A 28 -4.37 -0.07 -8.20
N SER A 29 -4.00 -0.60 -9.37
CA SER A 29 -3.31 0.18 -10.39
C SER A 29 -4.26 1.21 -11.03
N PHE A 30 -3.72 2.33 -11.50
CA PHE A 30 -4.50 3.28 -12.29
C PHE A 30 -4.72 2.79 -13.73
N HIS A 31 -5.77 3.29 -14.38
CA HIS A 31 -6.15 2.89 -15.75
C HIS A 31 -5.09 3.34 -16.78
N ASP A 32 -4.74 2.49 -17.74
CA ASP A 32 -3.76 2.77 -18.81
C ASP A 32 -2.32 3.07 -18.37
N HIS A 33 -1.88 2.58 -17.21
CA HIS A 33 -0.50 2.77 -16.80
C HIS A 33 0.50 2.04 -17.75
N PRO A 34 1.43 2.75 -18.43
CA PRO A 34 2.40 2.13 -19.35
C PRO A 34 3.51 1.30 -18.67
N PHE A 35 3.37 0.98 -17.38
CA PHE A 35 4.41 0.31 -16.62
C PHE A 35 4.45 -1.19 -16.88
N ARG A 36 5.66 -1.72 -16.99
CA ARG A 36 5.91 -3.16 -17.09
C ARG A 36 6.40 -3.70 -15.77
N LEU A 37 5.75 -4.76 -15.30
CA LEU A 37 6.21 -5.48 -14.12
C LEU A 37 7.56 -6.16 -14.41
N TYR A 38 8.34 -6.39 -13.36
CA TYR A 38 9.52 -7.24 -13.45
C TYR A 38 9.10 -8.68 -13.72
N GLU A 39 9.95 -9.40 -14.43
CA GLU A 39 9.77 -10.78 -14.83
C GLU A 39 11.10 -11.54 -14.67
N GLY A 40 11.05 -12.87 -14.66
CA GLY A 40 12.20 -13.75 -14.52
C GLY A 40 12.98 -13.56 -13.21
N GLU A 41 14.29 -13.78 -13.28
CA GLU A 41 15.23 -13.70 -12.14
C GLU A 41 15.06 -12.39 -11.35
N ARG A 42 14.86 -11.27 -12.04
CA ARG A 42 14.67 -9.96 -11.39
C ARG A 42 13.43 -9.90 -10.50
N LEU A 43 12.34 -10.57 -10.89
CA LEU A 43 11.14 -10.67 -10.06
C LEU A 43 11.38 -11.62 -8.90
N GLU A 44 12.01 -12.76 -9.16
CA GLU A 44 12.32 -13.80 -8.16
C GLU A 44 13.19 -13.25 -7.03
N ASP A 45 14.25 -12.50 -7.37
CA ASP A 45 15.12 -11.82 -6.41
C ASP A 45 14.34 -10.85 -5.51
N MET A 46 13.42 -10.08 -6.10
CA MET A 46 12.61 -9.12 -5.35
C MET A 46 11.59 -9.83 -4.44
N VAL A 47 10.98 -10.91 -4.92
CA VAL A 47 10.08 -11.74 -4.10
C VAL A 47 10.84 -12.34 -2.93
N GLN A 48 12.04 -12.89 -3.16
CA GLN A 48 12.84 -13.47 -2.10
C GLN A 48 13.25 -12.42 -1.07
N SER A 49 13.72 -11.26 -1.52
CA SER A 49 14.05 -10.13 -0.64
C SER A 49 12.86 -9.68 0.22
N ILE A 50 11.65 -9.62 -0.36
CA ILE A 50 10.43 -9.26 0.37
C ILE A 50 9.98 -10.36 1.34
N ARG A 51 10.19 -11.64 1.03
CA ARG A 51 9.93 -12.73 1.99
C ARG A 51 10.85 -12.63 3.20
N ASP A 52 12.12 -12.32 2.97
CA ASP A 52 13.13 -12.32 4.04
C ASP A 52 13.07 -11.05 4.91
N HIS A 53 12.69 -9.91 4.34
CA HIS A 53 12.80 -8.61 5.01
C HIS A 53 11.51 -7.78 5.01
N GLY A 54 10.45 -8.26 4.35
CA GLY A 54 9.27 -7.46 4.08
C GLY A 54 9.53 -6.34 3.08
N VAL A 55 8.58 -5.42 2.95
CA VAL A 55 8.70 -4.24 2.09
C VAL A 55 9.37 -3.12 2.87
N LEU A 56 10.69 -2.99 2.73
CA LEU A 56 11.48 -1.99 3.48
C LEU A 56 11.17 -0.55 3.10
N ASN A 57 10.98 -0.31 1.80
CA ASN A 57 10.66 1.02 1.29
C ASN A 57 9.15 1.12 1.06
N PRO A 58 8.45 2.09 1.65
CA PRO A 58 7.01 2.26 1.45
C PRO A 58 6.64 2.50 -0.01
N VAL A 59 5.47 2.00 -0.41
CA VAL A 59 4.84 2.37 -1.69
C VAL A 59 4.16 3.73 -1.57
N ILE A 60 3.85 4.38 -2.68
CA ILE A 60 3.12 5.65 -2.70
C ILE A 60 1.75 5.41 -3.31
N VAL A 61 0.72 5.77 -2.58
CA VAL A 61 -0.67 5.63 -3.01
C VAL A 61 -1.42 6.93 -2.82
N ARG A 62 -2.54 7.09 -3.52
CA ARG A 62 -3.56 8.09 -3.20
C ARG A 62 -4.87 7.42 -2.84
N LYS A 63 -5.66 8.06 -1.99
CA LYS A 63 -7.00 7.57 -1.67
C LYS A 63 -7.91 7.70 -2.90
N ALA A 64 -8.70 6.67 -3.17
CA ALA A 64 -9.65 6.62 -4.27
C ALA A 64 -11.05 6.24 -3.74
N ALA A 65 -12.06 6.26 -4.62
CA ALA A 65 -13.42 5.90 -4.24
C ALA A 65 -13.56 4.43 -3.77
N ARG A 66 -12.66 3.55 -4.24
CA ARG A 66 -12.61 2.13 -3.88
C ARG A 66 -11.18 1.77 -3.45
N GLY A 67 -10.85 2.07 -2.20
CA GLY A 67 -9.52 1.79 -1.64
C GLY A 67 -8.47 2.82 -2.05
N TYR A 68 -7.34 2.33 -2.56
CA TYR A 68 -6.16 3.13 -2.86
C TYR A 68 -5.69 2.91 -4.29
N GLU A 69 -5.26 3.97 -4.93
CA GLU A 69 -4.65 3.90 -6.26
C GLU A 69 -3.13 4.03 -6.16
N MET A 70 -2.43 3.12 -6.84
CA MET A 70 -0.97 3.08 -6.89
C MET A 70 -0.40 4.25 -7.69
N LEU A 71 0.46 5.03 -7.05
CA LEU A 71 1.26 6.07 -7.71
C LEU A 71 2.68 5.56 -7.98
N ALA A 72 3.32 4.89 -7.01
CA ALA A 72 4.66 4.34 -7.15
C ALA A 72 4.86 3.08 -6.31
N GLY A 73 5.59 2.09 -6.85
CA GLY A 73 5.86 0.82 -6.16
C GLY A 73 5.11 -0.39 -6.70
N HIS A 74 4.68 -0.36 -7.96
CA HIS A 74 4.00 -1.46 -8.65
C HIS A 74 4.72 -2.82 -8.49
N ASN A 75 6.03 -2.89 -8.73
CA ASN A 75 6.78 -4.13 -8.57
C ASN A 75 6.87 -4.60 -7.13
N ARG A 76 7.06 -3.69 -6.16
CA ARG A 76 7.06 -4.05 -4.73
C ARG A 76 5.71 -4.63 -4.31
N THR A 77 4.63 -4.06 -4.81
CA THR A 77 3.27 -4.55 -4.51
C THR A 77 3.00 -5.88 -5.18
N ASN A 78 3.43 -6.06 -6.44
CA ASN A 78 3.33 -7.34 -7.13
C ASN A 78 4.13 -8.43 -6.40
N ALA A 79 5.38 -8.15 -6.06
CA ALA A 79 6.23 -9.10 -5.35
C ALA A 79 5.73 -9.36 -3.92
N ALA A 80 5.16 -8.37 -3.23
CA ALA A 80 4.50 -8.55 -1.94
C ALA A 80 3.28 -9.50 -2.03
N LYS A 81 2.45 -9.37 -3.08
CA LYS A 81 1.35 -10.30 -3.38
C LYS A 81 1.87 -11.72 -3.55
N ILE A 82 2.91 -11.91 -4.38
CA ILE A 82 3.52 -13.22 -4.63
C ILE A 82 4.20 -13.79 -3.38
N SER A 83 4.69 -12.92 -2.49
CA SER A 83 5.31 -13.30 -1.22
C SER A 83 4.29 -13.69 -0.15
N GLY A 84 2.99 -13.47 -0.39
CA GLY A 84 1.91 -13.78 0.55
C GLY A 84 1.70 -12.73 1.64
N LEU A 85 2.21 -11.50 1.46
CA LEU A 85 1.95 -10.41 2.41
C LEU A 85 0.52 -9.91 2.25
N THR A 86 -0.18 -9.78 3.38
CA THR A 86 -1.55 -9.27 3.45
C THR A 86 -1.59 -7.74 3.48
N GLU A 87 -0.55 -7.10 4.00
CA GLU A 87 -0.42 -5.66 4.17
C GLU A 87 0.99 -5.18 3.84
N ILE A 88 1.11 -3.94 3.35
CA ILE A 88 2.40 -3.31 3.04
C ILE A 88 2.45 -1.86 3.54
N PRO A 89 3.64 -1.35 3.91
CA PRO A 89 3.82 0.05 4.25
C PRO A 89 3.62 0.94 3.02
N ALA A 90 2.83 1.98 3.20
CA ALA A 90 2.46 2.93 2.17
C ALA A 90 2.44 4.36 2.71
N ILE A 91 2.87 5.30 1.88
CA ILE A 91 2.69 6.73 2.10
C ILE A 91 1.44 7.16 1.33
N GLN A 92 0.50 7.77 2.05
CA GLN A 92 -0.69 8.37 1.44
C GLN A 92 -0.32 9.77 0.92
N TYR A 93 -0.27 9.91 -0.41
CA TYR A 93 -0.08 11.20 -1.06
C TYR A 93 -1.36 12.03 -0.92
N LEU A 94 -1.29 13.10 -0.16
CA LEU A 94 -2.37 14.07 -0.02
C LEU A 94 -2.26 15.10 -1.15
N SER A 95 -3.24 15.13 -2.04
CA SER A 95 -3.31 16.08 -3.18
C SER A 95 -3.60 17.53 -2.76
N GLY A 96 -3.25 17.91 -1.53
CA GLY A 96 -3.54 19.21 -0.92
C GLY A 96 -2.37 20.20 -0.94
N PHE A 97 -1.18 19.80 -1.40
CA PHE A 97 -0.11 20.75 -1.74
C PHE A 97 -0.31 21.21 -3.18
N ALA A 98 -1.44 21.87 -3.45
CA ALA A 98 -1.47 22.82 -4.55
C ALA A 98 -0.41 23.88 -4.24
N GLU A 99 0.40 24.23 -5.24
CA GLU A 99 1.39 25.30 -5.07
C GLU A 99 0.71 26.52 -4.44
N ALA A 100 1.31 27.05 -3.38
CA ALA A 100 0.94 28.37 -2.90
C ALA A 100 1.31 29.35 -4.02
N ASP A 101 0.30 30.10 -4.50
CA ASP A 101 0.47 31.22 -5.45
C ASP A 101 1.58 32.20 -5.02
#